data_AF-A0A0B7N315-F1
#
_entry.id   AF-A0A0B7N315-F1
#
_cell.length_a   1.000
_cell.length_b   1.000
_cell.length_c   1.000
_cell.angle_alpha   90.00
_cell.angle_beta   90.00
_cell.angle_gamma   90.00
#
_symmetry.space_group_name_H-M   'P 1'
#
loop_
_entity.id
_entity.type
_entity.pdbx_description
1 polymer ?
#
loop_
_entity_poly.entity_id
_entity_poly.type
_entity_poly.pdbx_seq_one_letter_code
_entity_poly.pdbx_strand_id
1 'polypeptide(L)' 'MKDFESPVMMEDGAPIHRSKVPKNWREEHGIHKTVWPAQSPDLNPIENWWMQMKSSIQKKHRPSMDLQALKTVVQ' A
#
# COMPACT_ATOMS: atom_id res chain seq x y z
N MET A 1 7.99 21.30 14.13
CA MET A 1 7.27 20.21 13.43
C MET A 1 5.90 20.15 14.07
N LYS A 2 4.82 20.21 13.29
CA LYS A 2 3.48 19.99 13.85
C LYS A 2 3.46 18.57 14.41
N ASP A 3 3.04 18.41 15.66
CA ASP A 3 2.74 17.12 16.23
C ASP A 3 1.82 16.40 15.23
N PHE A 4 2.28 15.30 14.64
CA PHE A 4 1.39 14.49 13.85
C PHE A 4 0.35 14.00 14.85
N GLU A 5 -0.89 14.45 14.67
CA GLU A 5 -2.05 13.79 15.24
C GLU A 5 -1.91 12.27 15.01
N SER A 6 -2.54 11.48 15.88
CA SER A 6 -2.44 10.02 15.86
C SER A 6 -2.47 9.46 14.43
N PRO A 7 -1.56 8.53 14.07
CA PRO A 7 -1.44 8.05 12.70
C PRO A 7 -2.75 7.44 12.21
N VAL A 8 -3.17 7.81 11.00
CA VAL A 8 -4.38 7.29 10.35
C VAL A 8 -4.00 6.25 9.30
N MET A 9 -4.64 5.09 9.38
CA MET A 9 -4.48 4.01 8.40
C MET A 9 -5.27 4.32 7.12
N MET A 10 -4.59 4.17 5.98
CA MET A 10 -5.16 4.26 4.65
C MET A 10 -5.21 2.85 4.03
N GLU A 11 -6.40 2.38 3.68
CA GLU A 11 -6.62 1.15 2.91
C GLU A 11 -7.76 1.41 1.92
N ASP A 12 -7.73 0.73 0.78
CA ASP A 12 -8.75 0.90 -0.25
C ASP A 12 -10.10 0.25 0.16
N GLY A 13 -11.07 0.35 -0.75
CA GLY A 13 -12.37 -0.26 -0.59
C GLY A 13 -12.44 -1.75 -0.95
N ALA A 14 -11.39 -2.56 -0.86
CA ALA A 14 -11.54 -3.99 -1.14
C ALA A 14 -12.45 -4.67 -0.08
N PRO A 15 -13.28 -5.67 -0.45
CA PRO A 15 -14.18 -6.34 0.50
C PRO A 15 -13.47 -6.94 1.72
N ILE A 16 -12.24 -7.44 1.54
CA ILE A 16 -11.44 -8.02 2.63
C ILE A 16 -11.19 -6.99 3.74
N HIS A 17 -10.91 -5.73 3.40
CA HIS A 17 -10.63 -4.63 4.33
C HIS A 17 -11.87 -4.18 5.14
N ARG A 18 -13.08 -4.46 4.61
CA ARG A 18 -14.35 -4.15 5.26
C ARG A 18 -14.94 -5.31 6.08
N SER A 19 -14.33 -6.49 6.02
CA SER A 19 -14.82 -7.65 6.76
C SER A 19 -14.66 -7.49 8.28
N LYS A 20 -15.39 -8.30 9.06
CA LYS A 20 -15.45 -8.18 10.52
C LYS A 20 -14.09 -8.33 11.20
N VAL A 21 -13.28 -9.30 10.75
CA VAL A 21 -11.99 -9.62 11.35
C VAL A 21 -11.01 -8.43 11.35
N PRO A 22 -10.66 -7.82 10.19
CA PRO A 22 -9.76 -6.67 10.17
C PRO A 22 -10.38 -5.42 10.78
N LYS A 23 -11.71 -5.26 10.74
CA LYS A 23 -12.38 -4.17 11.45
C LYS A 23 -12.17 -4.28 12.96
N ASN A 24 -12.48 -5.43 13.56
CA ASN A 24 -12.32 -5.66 14.99
C ASN A 24 -10.86 -5.53 15.42
N TRP A 25 -9.93 -6.09 14.64
CA TRP A 25 -8.50 -5.99 14.93
C TRP A 25 -8.04 -4.52 15.01
N ARG A 26 -8.48 -3.67 14.07
CA ARG A 26 -8.16 -2.23 14.13
C ARG A 26 -8.74 -1.55 15.36
N GLU A 27 -9.99 -1.86 15.72
CA GLU A 27 -10.67 -1.29 16.89
C GLU A 27 -9.95 -1.69 18.20
N GLU A 28 -9.56 -2.96 18.33
CA GLU A 28 -8.79 -3.49 19.48
C GLU A 28 -7.42 -2.81 19.65
N HIS A 29 -6.80 -2.36 18.56
CA HIS A 29 -5.49 -1.72 18.56
C HIS A 29 -5.56 -0.18 18.51
N GLY A 30 -6.76 0.41 18.56
CA GLY A 30 -6.93 1.87 18.50
C GLY A 30 -6.49 2.49 17.16
N ILE A 31 -6.52 1.71 16.07
CA ILE A 31 -6.10 2.15 14.74
C ILE A 31 -7.27 2.83 14.05
N HIS A 32 -7.15 4.13 13.82
CA HIS A 32 -8.13 4.89 13.05
C HIS A 32 -7.94 4.66 11.56
N LYS A 33 -9.02 4.34 10.86
CA LYS A 33 -9.04 4.20 9.41
C LYS A 33 -9.72 5.42 8.77
N THR A 34 -9.11 5.97 7.72
CA THR A 34 -9.75 7.02 6.91
C THR A 34 -10.84 6.44 5.99
N VAL A 35 -11.85 7.26 5.66
CA VAL A 35 -12.83 6.91 4.63
C VAL A 35 -12.18 7.04 3.26
N TRP A 36 -12.24 5.98 2.46
CA TRP A 36 -11.70 5.97 1.10
C TRP A 36 -12.82 6.01 0.05
N PRO A 37 -12.81 6.97 -0.88
CA PRO A 37 -13.76 6.98 -1.99
C PRO A 37 -13.50 5.81 -2.95
N ALA A 38 -14.58 5.25 -3.50
CA ALA A 38 -14.49 4.15 -4.44
C ALA A 38 -13.74 4.58 -5.70
N GLN A 39 -12.95 3.67 -6.30
CA GLN A 39 -12.26 3.88 -7.57
C GLN A 39 -11.36 5.12 -7.60
N SER A 40 -10.74 5.49 -6.47
CA SER A 40 -9.85 6.66 -6.37
C SER A 40 -8.39 6.24 -6.13
N PRO A 41 -7.71 5.62 -7.11
CA PRO A 41 -6.30 5.27 -6.99
C PRO A 41 -5.40 6.51 -7.01
N ASP A 42 -5.84 7.60 -7.63
CA ASP A 42 -5.17 8.90 -7.68
C ASP A 42 -4.94 9.51 -6.29
N LEU A 43 -5.82 9.20 -5.34
CA LEU A 43 -5.67 9.63 -3.96
C LEU A 43 -4.68 8.77 -3.16
N ASN A 44 -4.32 7.57 -3.64
CA ASN A 44 -3.54 6.61 -2.90
C ASN A 44 -2.03 6.87 -3.07
N PRO A 45 -1.32 7.38 -2.04
CA PRO A 45 0.08 7.76 -2.19
C PRO A 45 1.00 6.58 -2.57
N ILE A 46 0.58 5.34 -2.27
CA ILE A 46 1.36 4.15 -2.62
C ILE A 46 1.42 3.93 -4.14
N GLU A 47 0.45 4.41 -4.91
CA GLU A 47 0.46 4.27 -6.38
C GLU A 47 1.65 4.99 -7.01
N ASN A 48 2.00 6.17 -6.47
CA ASN A 48 3.18 6.91 -6.89
C ASN A 48 4.48 6.15 -6.57
N TRP A 49 4.53 5.47 -5.42
CA TRP A 49 5.66 4.62 -5.06
C TRP A 49 5.74 3.38 -5.96
N TRP A 50 4.63 2.71 -6.22
CA TRP A 50 4.57 1.57 -7.14
C TRP A 50 4.99 1.96 -8.55
N MET A 51 4.63 3.15 -9.03
CA MET A 51 5.09 3.65 -10.33
C MET A 51 6.61 3.76 -10.39
N GLN A 52 7.24 4.34 -9.37
CA GLN A 52 8.70 4.47 -9.29
C GLN A 52 9.39 3.10 -9.21
N MET A 53 8.85 2.18 -8.41
CA MET A 53 9.35 0.81 -8.31
C MET A 53 9.25 0.08 -9.65
N LYS A 54 8.09 0.12 -10.30
CA LYS A 54 7.88 -0.48 -11.63
C LYS A 54 8.87 0.07 -12.66
N SER A 55 9.09 1.38 -12.69
CA SER A 55 10.08 1.99 -13.59
C SER A 55 11.50 1.49 -13.31
N SER A 56 11.87 1.37 -12.03
CA SER A 56 13.19 0.88 -11.63
C SER A 56 13.40 -0.60 -11.99
N ILE A 57 12.37 -1.42 -11.79
CA ILE A 57 12.37 -2.83 -12.18
C ILE A 57 12.50 -2.94 -13.70
N GLN A 58 11.69 -2.22 -14.47
CA GLN A 58 11.72 -2.26 -15.94
C GLN A 58 13.10 -1.90 -16.52
N LYS A 59 13.80 -0.92 -15.92
CA LYS A 59 15.17 -0.55 -16.34
C LYS A 59 16.19 -1.65 -16.09
N LYS A 60 16.01 -2.46 -15.04
CA LYS A 60 16.93 -3.53 -14.63
C LYS A 60 16.51 -4.90 -15.17
N HIS A 61 15.25 -5.07 -15.54
CA HIS A 61 14.65 -6.32 -15.97
C HIS A 61 15.32 -6.83 -17.25
N ARG A 62 15.56 -8.13 -17.28
CA ARG A 62 16.11 -8.87 -18.42
C ARG A 62 15.17 -10.04 -18.68
N PRO A 63 14.93 -10.42 -19.95
CA PRO A 63 14.27 -11.68 -20.24
C PRO A 63 14.94 -12.82 -19.45
N SER A 64 14.15 -13.78 -18.97
CA SER A 64 14.57 -14.93 -18.15
C SER A 64 15.17 -14.61 -16.77
N MET A 65 14.85 -13.47 -16.16
CA MET A 65 15.20 -13.20 -14.77
C MET A 65 14.40 -14.12 -13.82
N ASP A 66 15.08 -14.84 -12.94
CA ASP A 66 14.42 -15.69 -11.94
C ASP A 66 13.88 -14.87 -10.75
N LEU A 67 13.10 -15.53 -9.89
CA LEU A 67 12.47 -14.88 -8.74
C LEU A 67 13.50 -14.30 -7.75
N GLN A 68 14.68 -14.91 -7.62
CA GLN A 68 15.70 -14.41 -6.70
C GLN A 68 16.37 -13.15 -7.24
N ALA A 69 16.71 -13.16 -8.52
CA ALA A 69 17.21 -11.98 -9.20
C ALA A 69 16.19 -10.83 -9.14
N LEU A 70 14.89 -11.10 -9.32
CA LEU A 70 13.86 -10.07 -9.19
C LEU A 70 13.77 -9.49 -7.76
N LYS A 71 13.87 -10.33 -6.73
CA LYS A 71 13.89 -9.86 -5.33
C LYS A 71 15.07 -8.95 -5.02
N THR A 72 16.23 -9.14 -5.66
CA THR A 72 17.36 -8.20 -5.48
C THR A 72 17.14 -6.84 -6.13
N VAL A 73 16.20 -6.76 -7.07
CA VAL A 73 15.85 -5.52 -7.78
C VAL A 73 14.78 -4.73 -7.02
N VAL A 74 13.88 -5.44 -6.32
CA VAL A 74 12.84 -4.89 -5.44
C VAL A 74 13.44 -4.74 -4.03
N GLN A 75 14.04 -3.58 -3.75
CA GLN A 75 14.61 -3.26 -2.43
C GLN A 75 13.53 -3.04 -1.38
#